data_AF-A0A0A1PNY2-F1
#
_entry.id   AF-A0A0A1PNY2-F1
#
_cell.length_a   1.000
_cell.length_b   1.000
_cell.length_c   1.000
_cell.angle_alpha   90.00
_cell.angle_beta   90.00
_cell.angle_gamma   90.00
#
_symmetry.space_group_name_H-M   'P 1'
#
loop_
_entity.id
_entity.type
_entity.pdbx_description
1 polymer ?
#
loop_
_entity_poly.entity_id
_entity_poly.type
_entity_poly.pdbx_seq_one_letter_code
_entity_poly.pdbx_strand_id
1 'polypeptide(L)'
;MAAAPPSDNRNFFERLLNLRPVAPSGPVLAYAPSSGGLGNGRSLNDAGGTAPRITMPIPNRTPPHGTAIYDIRARTVYLPNGERLEAHSGLGERMDDPRHAHVRMHGPTPPHVYDLTEREQRFHGVRAIRLNPVGGSRAIHGRAGLLAHTYLLGPRGDSNGCLSIKDYDRFLQAYLRGEVRRLVVVAGT
;
A
#
# COMPACT_ATOMS: atom_id res chain seq x y z
N MET A 1 38.17 24.01 -52.31
CA MET A 1 37.86 22.89 -51.38
C MET A 1 38.31 23.31 -49.99
N ALA A 2 37.39 23.46 -49.05
CA ALA A 2 37.71 23.63 -47.63
C ALA A 2 36.62 22.91 -46.81
N ALA A 3 37.06 22.05 -45.89
CA ALA A 3 36.25 21.06 -45.18
C ALA A 3 35.39 21.67 -44.06
N ALA A 4 34.25 21.05 -43.78
CA ALA A 4 33.30 21.43 -42.73
C ALA A 4 33.83 21.07 -41.32
N PRO A 5 33.50 21.85 -40.27
CA PRO A 5 33.88 21.55 -38.89
C PRO A 5 33.02 20.43 -38.27
N PRO A 6 33.53 19.71 -37.24
CA PRO A 6 32.84 18.59 -36.61
C PRO A 6 31.65 19.04 -35.75
N SER A 7 30.59 18.21 -35.72
CA SER A 7 29.42 18.41 -34.87
C SER A 7 29.70 18.02 -33.40
N ASP A 8 29.46 18.98 -32.49
CA ASP A 8 29.50 18.78 -31.03
C ASP A 8 28.16 18.22 -30.54
N ASN A 9 28.17 16.97 -30.06
CA ASN A 9 26.97 16.19 -29.76
C ASN A 9 26.79 16.02 -28.24
N ARG A 10 26.75 17.13 -27.50
CA ARG A 10 26.63 17.14 -26.02
C ARG A 10 25.30 17.74 -25.55
N ASN A 11 24.69 17.08 -24.57
CA ASN A 11 23.36 17.41 -24.07
C ASN A 11 23.37 18.62 -23.14
N PHE A 12 22.40 19.52 -23.36
CA PHE A 12 22.21 20.82 -22.70
C PHE A 12 22.20 20.80 -21.16
N PHE A 13 21.93 19.64 -20.54
CA PHE A 13 21.89 19.50 -19.09
C PHE A 13 23.28 19.53 -18.40
N GLU A 14 24.38 19.36 -19.14
CA GLU A 14 25.74 19.30 -18.56
C GLU A 14 26.40 20.68 -18.34
N ARG A 15 25.76 21.79 -18.74
CA ARG A 15 26.33 23.15 -18.57
C ARG A 15 25.81 23.93 -17.37
N LEU A 16 24.83 23.44 -16.61
CA LEU A 16 24.17 24.23 -15.54
C LEU A 16 24.48 23.79 -14.10
N LEU A 17 25.25 22.71 -13.88
CA LEU A 17 25.58 22.23 -12.53
C LEU A 17 27.07 21.92 -12.45
N ASN A 18 27.83 22.90 -11.98
CA ASN A 18 29.28 22.87 -11.85
C ASN A 18 29.73 21.96 -10.67
N LEU A 19 29.38 20.67 -10.72
CA LEU A 19 29.78 19.68 -9.71
C LEU A 19 31.07 18.98 -10.15
N ARG A 20 32.18 19.43 -9.57
CA ARG A 20 33.46 18.73 -9.60
C ARG A 20 33.30 17.35 -8.93
N PRO A 21 33.89 16.26 -9.45
CA PRO A 21 33.99 15.01 -8.72
C PRO A 21 34.92 15.21 -7.51
N VAL A 22 34.39 15.15 -6.29
CA VAL A 22 35.19 15.09 -5.06
C VAL A 22 35.51 13.62 -4.80
N ALA A 23 36.80 13.27 -4.84
CA ALA A 23 37.31 11.99 -4.36
C ALA A 23 37.21 11.93 -2.82
N PRO A 24 36.84 10.80 -2.20
CA PRO A 24 36.78 10.69 -0.75
C PRO A 24 38.15 10.30 -0.16
N SER A 25 38.72 11.17 0.68
CA SER A 25 39.84 10.86 1.57
C SER A 25 39.54 11.33 2.99
N GLY A 26 39.20 10.40 3.88
CA GLY A 26 39.00 10.65 5.32
C GLY A 26 38.61 9.37 6.08
N PRO A 27 39.03 9.21 7.35
CA PRO A 27 38.87 7.96 8.09
C PRO A 27 37.40 7.68 8.46
N VAL A 28 36.94 6.46 8.16
CA VAL A 28 35.60 5.98 8.45
C VAL A 28 35.53 5.52 9.90
N LEU A 29 34.85 6.27 10.75
CA LEU A 29 34.45 5.84 12.10
C LEU A 29 33.36 4.76 11.96
N ALA A 30 33.75 3.50 12.20
CA ALA A 30 32.84 2.36 12.23
C ALA A 30 32.00 2.37 13.52
N TYR A 31 30.68 2.39 13.39
CA TYR A 31 29.76 2.13 14.51
C TYR A 31 29.41 0.64 14.51
N ALA A 32 29.87 -0.09 15.53
CA ALA A 32 29.46 -1.47 15.76
C ALA A 32 28.21 -1.50 16.65
N PRO A 33 27.08 -2.11 16.22
CA PRO A 33 26.07 -2.54 17.17
C PRO A 33 26.54 -3.84 17.85
N SER A 34 26.49 -3.80 19.18
CA SER A 34 26.83 -4.89 20.09
C SER A 34 26.03 -6.16 19.79
N SER A 35 26.74 -7.24 19.54
CA SER A 35 26.23 -8.61 19.50
C SER A 35 25.94 -9.10 20.92
N GLY A 36 24.65 -9.14 21.29
CA GLY A 36 24.14 -9.89 22.45
C GLY A 36 23.40 -11.13 21.95
N GLY A 37 24.03 -12.30 22.07
CA GLY A 37 23.43 -13.59 21.71
C GLY A 37 22.52 -14.19 22.78
N LEU A 38 22.13 -15.46 22.52
CA LEU A 38 21.27 -16.41 23.27
C LEU A 38 19.82 -16.46 22.75
N GLY A 39 19.23 -17.58 22.33
CA GLY A 39 19.66 -18.97 22.19
C GLY A 39 18.53 -19.81 21.54
N ASN A 40 18.95 -20.87 20.84
CA ASN A 40 18.22 -22.07 20.39
C ASN A 40 16.69 -22.11 20.20
N GLY A 41 16.31 -22.46 18.97
CA GLY A 41 15.02 -23.08 18.64
C GLY A 41 15.02 -23.59 17.20
N ARG A 42 15.73 -24.70 16.93
CA ARG A 42 15.57 -25.46 15.68
C ARG A 42 14.12 -25.95 15.59
N SER A 43 13.44 -25.66 14.48
CA SER A 43 12.41 -26.57 13.97
C SER A 43 12.41 -26.51 12.45
N LEU A 44 12.85 -27.62 11.88
CA LEU A 44 12.80 -27.97 10.47
C LEU A 44 11.33 -28.15 10.09
N ASN A 45 10.89 -27.52 9.00
CA ASN A 45 9.96 -28.08 8.02
C ASN A 45 9.84 -27.09 6.85
N ASP A 46 10.64 -27.38 5.83
CA ASP A 46 10.52 -26.85 4.47
C ASP A 46 9.49 -27.68 3.70
N ALA A 47 8.46 -27.02 3.16
CA ALA A 47 7.71 -27.52 2.00
C ALA A 47 6.92 -26.36 1.35
N GLY A 48 7.53 -25.74 0.34
CA GLY A 48 6.89 -25.41 -0.94
C GLY A 48 5.77 -24.36 -0.98
N GLY A 49 6.13 -23.12 -1.36
CA GLY A 49 5.16 -22.13 -1.85
C GLY A 49 5.62 -20.68 -1.65
N THR A 50 6.44 -20.18 -2.57
CA THR A 50 7.03 -18.83 -2.51
C THR A 50 6.00 -17.74 -2.84
N ALA A 51 5.09 -17.46 -1.91
CA ALA A 51 4.43 -16.16 -1.83
C ALA A 51 5.12 -15.35 -0.71
N PRO A 52 5.46 -14.07 -0.91
CA PRO A 52 6.01 -13.25 0.16
C PRO A 52 4.90 -13.06 1.21
N ARG A 53 4.92 -13.87 2.26
CA ARG A 53 4.13 -13.62 3.45
C ARG A 53 4.77 -12.41 4.12
N ILE A 54 4.22 -11.23 3.87
CA ILE A 54 4.44 -10.10 4.77
C ILE A 54 3.75 -10.49 6.08
N THR A 55 4.43 -11.29 6.89
CA THR A 55 4.14 -11.40 8.31
C THR A 55 4.67 -10.10 8.88
N MET A 56 3.88 -9.02 8.78
CA MET A 56 4.09 -7.91 9.70
C MET A 56 3.81 -8.53 11.07
N PRO A 57 4.80 -8.62 11.97
CA PRO A 57 4.44 -8.80 13.37
C PRO A 57 3.57 -7.59 13.66
N ILE A 58 2.31 -7.80 14.01
CA ILE A 58 1.57 -6.81 14.76
C ILE A 58 1.97 -7.14 16.20
N PRO A 59 3.09 -6.63 16.74
CA PRO A 59 3.15 -6.50 18.18
C PRO A 59 1.94 -5.64 18.54
N ASN A 60 1.46 -5.73 19.77
CA ASN A 60 0.33 -5.03 20.35
C ASN A 60 0.41 -3.48 20.28
N ARG A 61 0.75 -2.91 19.12
CA ARG A 61 0.97 -1.52 18.77
C ARG A 61 -0.29 -1.08 18.07
N THR A 62 -1.01 -0.19 18.75
CA THR A 62 -1.92 0.74 18.12
C THR A 62 -1.27 1.26 16.84
N PRO A 63 -1.96 1.20 15.68
CA PRO A 63 -1.47 1.79 14.46
C PRO A 63 -1.00 3.23 14.71
N PRO A 64 0.00 3.74 13.96
CA PRO A 64 0.36 5.15 14.02
C PRO A 64 -0.90 6.01 13.90
N HIS A 65 -0.98 7.12 14.65
CA HIS A 65 -2.10 8.06 14.57
C HIS A 65 -2.47 8.34 13.11
N GLY A 66 -3.77 8.36 12.79
CA GLY A 66 -4.21 8.54 11.40
C GLY A 66 -4.37 7.25 10.58
N THR A 67 -4.17 6.06 11.16
CA THR A 67 -4.14 4.80 10.41
C THR A 67 -5.32 3.89 10.74
N ALA A 68 -6.19 3.65 9.76
CA ALA A 68 -7.19 2.59 9.83
C ALA A 68 -6.59 1.24 9.40
N ILE A 69 -7.13 0.13 9.89
CA ILE A 69 -6.79 -1.23 9.42
C ILE A 69 -8.01 -1.82 8.72
N TYR A 70 -7.84 -2.35 7.50
CA TYR A 70 -8.83 -3.24 6.87
C TYR A 70 -8.35 -4.68 6.96
N ASP A 71 -9.11 -5.52 7.64
CA ASP A 71 -8.90 -6.96 7.68
C ASP A 71 -9.84 -7.64 6.68
N ILE A 72 -9.25 -8.27 5.66
CA ILE A 72 -10.00 -8.91 4.57
C ILE A 72 -10.85 -10.07 5.08
N ARG A 73 -10.26 -11.00 5.86
CA ARG A 73 -10.96 -12.19 6.35
C ARG A 73 -12.02 -11.84 7.38
N ALA A 74 -11.74 -10.88 8.26
CA ALA A 74 -12.70 -10.41 9.24
C ALA A 74 -13.75 -9.46 8.65
N ARG A 75 -13.61 -9.06 7.38
CA ARG A 75 -14.56 -8.19 6.65
C ARG A 75 -14.83 -6.89 7.39
N THR A 76 -13.78 -6.32 7.98
CA THR A 76 -13.91 -5.22 8.94
C THR A 76 -12.83 -4.17 8.73
N VAL A 77 -13.23 -2.90 8.70
CA VAL A 77 -12.33 -1.75 8.88
C VAL A 77 -12.36 -1.32 10.34
N TYR A 78 -11.19 -1.29 10.96
CA TYR A 78 -10.95 -0.78 12.30
C TYR A 78 -10.45 0.66 12.21
N LEU A 79 -11.23 1.59 12.74
CA LEU A 79 -10.86 3.00 12.81
C LEU A 79 -9.95 3.28 14.02
N PRO A 80 -9.15 4.35 13.99
CA PRO A 80 -8.27 4.73 15.11
C PRO A 80 -9.01 5.01 16.42
N ASN A 81 -10.27 5.42 16.35
CA ASN A 81 -11.13 5.68 17.50
C ASN A 81 -11.74 4.40 18.12
N GLY A 82 -11.40 3.21 17.60
CA GLY A 82 -11.90 1.91 18.07
C GLY A 82 -13.19 1.44 17.39
N GLU A 83 -13.80 2.27 16.54
CA GLU A 83 -14.97 1.90 15.76
C GLU A 83 -14.65 0.81 14.73
N ARG A 84 -15.63 -0.05 14.47
CA ARG A 84 -15.52 -1.17 13.53
C ARG A 84 -16.62 -1.05 12.48
N LEU A 85 -16.24 -1.12 11.21
CA LEU A 85 -17.13 -0.97 10.07
C LEU A 85 -17.11 -2.24 9.21
N GLU A 86 -18.29 -2.75 8.87
CA GLU A 86 -18.45 -3.87 7.92
C GLU A 86 -17.93 -3.44 6.54
N ALA A 87 -17.03 -4.26 5.97
CA ALA A 87 -16.43 -3.96 4.70
C ALA A 87 -16.04 -5.22 3.91
N HIS A 88 -16.18 -5.12 2.59
CA HIS A 88 -15.89 -6.20 1.66
C HIS A 88 -15.01 -5.73 0.50
N SER A 89 -14.39 -6.68 -0.18
CA SER A 89 -13.62 -6.40 -1.38
C SER A 89 -13.55 -7.60 -2.32
N GLY A 90 -13.67 -7.34 -3.62
CA GLY A 90 -13.64 -8.38 -4.65
C GLY A 90 -15.04 -8.84 -5.04
N LEU A 91 -15.09 -9.85 -5.91
CA LEU A 91 -16.31 -10.25 -6.62
C LEU A 91 -16.44 -11.77 -6.68
N GLY A 92 -17.67 -12.26 -6.51
CA GLY A 92 -18.00 -13.67 -6.64
C GLY A 92 -17.24 -14.53 -5.63
N GLU A 93 -16.70 -15.65 -6.08
CA GLU A 93 -15.99 -16.63 -5.24
C GLU A 93 -14.64 -16.15 -4.70
N ARG A 94 -14.11 -15.05 -5.26
CA ARG A 94 -12.81 -14.47 -4.89
C ARG A 94 -12.94 -13.33 -3.88
N MET A 95 -14.17 -12.93 -3.58
CA MET A 95 -14.51 -11.89 -2.62
C MET A 95 -13.99 -12.26 -1.23
N ASP A 96 -13.41 -11.28 -0.53
CA ASP A 96 -12.88 -11.41 0.83
C ASP A 96 -11.87 -12.57 1.01
N ASP A 97 -11.22 -13.02 -0.08
CA ASP A 97 -10.17 -14.03 -0.02
C ASP A 97 -8.81 -13.42 -0.39
N PRO A 98 -7.92 -13.19 0.58
CA PRO A 98 -6.62 -12.55 0.33
C PRO A 98 -5.73 -13.35 -0.62
N ARG A 99 -5.96 -14.67 -0.79
CA ARG A 99 -5.21 -15.49 -1.76
C ARG A 99 -5.41 -15.01 -3.20
N HIS A 100 -6.55 -14.38 -3.47
CA HIS A 100 -6.91 -13.87 -4.78
C HIS A 100 -6.60 -12.38 -4.98
N ALA A 101 -5.90 -11.72 -4.05
CA ALA A 101 -5.56 -10.29 -4.13
C ALA A 101 -4.88 -9.88 -5.46
N HIS A 102 -4.08 -10.78 -6.04
CA HIS A 102 -3.39 -10.59 -7.32
C HIS A 102 -4.34 -10.59 -8.53
N VAL A 103 -5.57 -11.11 -8.39
CA VAL A 103 -6.53 -11.24 -9.48
C VAL A 103 -7.19 -9.89 -9.76
N ARG A 104 -6.92 -9.33 -10.94
CA ARG A 104 -7.50 -8.05 -11.38
C ARG A 104 -9.03 -8.16 -11.50
N MET A 105 -9.74 -7.09 -11.14
CA MET A 105 -11.20 -6.95 -11.19
C MET A 105 -12.03 -7.92 -10.33
N HIS A 106 -11.48 -9.04 -9.86
CA HIS A 106 -12.24 -10.01 -9.06
C HIS A 106 -11.67 -10.20 -7.65
N GLY A 107 -10.36 -10.05 -7.49
CA GLY A 107 -9.70 -10.18 -6.20
C GLY A 107 -9.95 -8.98 -5.29
N PRO A 108 -9.81 -9.16 -3.96
CA PRO A 108 -9.91 -8.06 -3.01
C PRO A 108 -8.79 -7.04 -3.20
N THR A 109 -8.92 -5.90 -2.52
CA THR A 109 -7.85 -4.93 -2.29
C THR A 109 -6.62 -5.68 -1.73
N PRO A 110 -5.44 -5.61 -2.38
CA PRO A 110 -4.27 -6.34 -1.89
C PRO A 110 -3.82 -5.93 -0.49
N PRO A 111 -3.34 -6.89 0.35
CA PRO A 111 -2.67 -6.56 1.60
C PRO A 111 -1.46 -5.65 1.36
N HIS A 112 -1.53 -4.41 1.82
CA HIS A 112 -0.48 -3.41 1.66
C HIS A 112 -0.78 -2.15 2.49
N VAL A 113 0.15 -1.20 2.48
CA VAL A 113 -0.07 0.15 3.03
C VAL A 113 -0.51 1.11 1.94
N TYR A 114 -1.55 1.88 2.21
CA TYR A 114 -2.14 2.85 1.27
C TYR A 114 -2.25 4.23 1.89
N ASP A 115 -1.72 5.24 1.20
CA ASP A 115 -2.03 6.63 1.49
C ASP A 115 -3.37 7.00 0.86
N LEU A 116 -4.20 7.72 1.61
CA LEU A 116 -5.56 8.02 1.22
C LEU A 116 -5.66 9.45 0.70
N THR A 117 -6.34 9.61 -0.44
CA THR A 117 -6.69 10.92 -0.98
C THR A 117 -8.14 10.94 -1.40
N GLU A 118 -8.85 12.03 -1.19
CA GLU A 118 -10.21 12.17 -1.74
C GLU A 118 -10.15 12.29 -3.26
N ARG A 119 -11.12 11.70 -3.95
CA ARG A 119 -11.30 11.95 -5.38
C ARG A 119 -11.96 13.30 -5.61
N GLU A 120 -11.41 14.07 -6.53
CA GLU A 120 -12.02 15.32 -7.02
C GLU A 120 -13.38 15.07 -7.69
N GLN A 121 -13.50 13.99 -8.46
CA GLN A 121 -14.73 13.59 -9.14
C GLN A 121 -15.42 12.42 -8.43
N ARG A 122 -16.75 12.53 -8.31
CA ARG A 122 -17.63 11.48 -7.79
C ARG A 122 -17.48 10.19 -8.60
N PHE A 123 -17.51 9.07 -7.92
CA PHE A 123 -17.49 7.72 -8.49
C PHE A 123 -18.91 7.16 -8.44
N HIS A 124 -19.59 7.07 -9.58
CA HIS A 124 -21.00 6.70 -9.68
C HIS A 124 -21.91 7.53 -8.74
N GLY A 125 -21.64 8.84 -8.65
CA GLY A 125 -22.39 9.75 -7.77
C GLY A 125 -21.89 9.79 -6.31
N VAL A 126 -21.04 8.86 -5.89
CA VAL A 126 -20.51 8.76 -4.52
C VAL A 126 -19.15 9.46 -4.40
N ARG A 127 -18.94 10.20 -3.32
CA ARG A 127 -17.60 10.71 -2.96
C ARG A 127 -16.76 9.52 -2.50
N ALA A 128 -15.73 9.15 -3.26
CA ALA A 128 -14.90 7.99 -2.94
C ALA A 128 -13.48 8.42 -2.57
N ILE A 129 -12.85 7.67 -1.66
CA ILE A 129 -11.45 7.85 -1.29
C ILE A 129 -10.58 6.96 -2.18
N ARG A 130 -9.51 7.51 -2.76
CA ARG A 130 -8.50 6.77 -3.52
C ARG A 130 -7.50 6.13 -2.58
N LEU A 131 -7.18 4.87 -2.84
CA LEU A 131 -6.13 4.11 -2.14
C LEU A 131 -4.86 4.17 -2.99
N ASN A 132 -3.85 4.91 -2.53
CA ASN A 132 -2.57 5.04 -3.22
C ASN A 132 -1.56 4.10 -2.57
N PRO A 133 -1.18 2.98 -3.21
CA PRO A 133 -0.24 2.03 -2.61
C PRO A 133 1.13 2.67 -2.42
N VAL A 134 1.70 2.56 -1.23
CA VAL A 134 3.06 3.01 -0.95
C VAL A 134 4.03 2.23 -1.83
N GLY A 135 4.91 2.91 -2.58
CA GLY A 135 5.78 2.24 -3.56
C GLY A 135 5.10 1.93 -4.91
N GLY A 136 3.86 2.38 -5.12
CA GLY A 136 3.16 2.34 -6.40
C GLY A 136 2.53 0.99 -6.75
N SER A 137 1.95 0.90 -7.94
CA SER A 137 1.13 -0.25 -8.37
C SER A 137 1.91 -1.57 -8.46
N ARG A 138 3.22 -1.53 -8.75
CA ARG A 138 4.05 -2.74 -8.81
C ARG A 138 4.15 -3.46 -7.46
N ALA A 139 4.05 -2.73 -6.35
CA ALA A 139 4.01 -3.31 -5.00
C ALA A 139 2.72 -4.11 -4.73
N ILE A 140 1.69 -3.93 -5.56
CA ILE A 140 0.38 -4.57 -5.41
C ILE A 140 -0.05 -5.29 -6.70
N HIS A 141 0.86 -6.10 -7.26
CA HIS A 141 0.60 -6.93 -8.46
C HIS A 141 0.22 -6.13 -9.72
N GLY A 142 0.69 -4.88 -9.84
CA GLY A 142 0.31 -4.00 -10.94
C GLY A 142 -1.14 -3.50 -10.87
N ARG A 143 -1.83 -3.68 -9.74
CA ARG A 143 -3.19 -3.19 -9.55
C ARG A 143 -3.20 -1.67 -9.37
N ALA A 144 -4.29 -1.06 -9.84
CA ALA A 144 -4.50 0.38 -9.79
C ALA A 144 -5.99 0.70 -9.69
N GLY A 145 -6.31 1.98 -9.43
CA GLY A 145 -7.68 2.46 -9.42
C GLY A 145 -8.53 1.97 -8.25
N LEU A 146 -7.91 1.52 -7.16
CA LEU A 146 -8.59 1.02 -5.97
C LEU A 146 -9.16 2.20 -5.17
N LEU A 147 -10.42 2.07 -4.76
CA LEU A 147 -11.18 3.10 -4.05
C LEU A 147 -11.81 2.52 -2.79
N ALA A 148 -12.11 3.37 -1.81
CA ALA A 148 -13.04 3.10 -0.73
C ALA A 148 -14.35 3.85 -1.01
N HIS A 149 -15.49 3.15 -0.93
CA HIS A 149 -16.82 3.70 -1.19
C HIS A 149 -17.92 2.87 -0.53
N THR A 150 -19.16 3.37 -0.54
CA THR A 150 -20.36 2.61 -0.12
C THR A 150 -20.62 1.39 -1.02
N TYR A 151 -21.58 0.54 -0.70
CA TYR A 151 -21.92 -0.57 -1.60
C TYR A 151 -22.54 -0.05 -2.89
N LEU A 152 -21.92 -0.39 -4.02
CA LEU A 152 -22.35 0.05 -5.35
C LEU A 152 -22.73 -1.10 -6.29
N LEU A 153 -22.31 -2.33 -5.97
CA LEU A 153 -22.59 -3.52 -6.77
C LEU A 153 -23.39 -4.52 -5.93
N GLY A 154 -24.67 -4.21 -5.75
CA GLY A 154 -25.59 -5.06 -5.00
C GLY A 154 -25.39 -5.04 -3.47
N PRO A 155 -26.26 -5.76 -2.74
CA PRO A 155 -26.35 -5.66 -1.28
C PRO A 155 -25.23 -6.38 -0.53
N ARG A 156 -24.46 -7.24 -1.21
CA ARG A 156 -23.35 -7.99 -0.63
C ARG A 156 -22.08 -7.16 -0.42
N GLY A 157 -21.99 -5.97 -1.00
CA GLY A 157 -20.77 -5.18 -1.01
C GLY A 157 -19.73 -5.66 -2.02
N ASP A 158 -20.18 -6.32 -3.09
CA ASP A 158 -19.29 -6.75 -4.17
C ASP A 158 -18.57 -5.54 -4.78
N SER A 159 -17.38 -5.76 -5.31
CA SER A 159 -16.61 -4.73 -5.98
C SER A 159 -15.62 -5.32 -6.96
N ASN A 160 -15.09 -4.49 -7.86
CA ASN A 160 -13.99 -4.93 -8.73
C ASN A 160 -12.62 -4.93 -8.01
N GLY A 161 -12.63 -5.14 -6.69
CA GLY A 161 -11.50 -5.04 -5.78
C GLY A 161 -11.28 -3.67 -5.15
N CYS A 162 -12.30 -2.81 -5.14
CA CYS A 162 -12.39 -1.66 -4.25
C CYS A 162 -12.71 -2.12 -2.81
N LEU A 163 -12.43 -1.28 -1.83
CA LEU A 163 -12.91 -1.46 -0.45
C LEU A 163 -14.34 -0.92 -0.36
N SER A 164 -15.32 -1.80 -0.35
CA SER A 164 -16.73 -1.43 -0.20
C SER A 164 -17.12 -1.50 1.27
N ILE A 165 -17.57 -0.38 1.84
CA ILE A 165 -17.89 -0.24 3.27
C ILE A 165 -19.39 -0.01 3.42
N LYS A 166 -20.06 -0.73 4.31
CA LYS A 166 -21.52 -0.63 4.48
C LYS A 166 -21.93 0.76 4.96
N ASP A 167 -21.38 1.16 6.10
CA ASP A 167 -21.58 2.48 6.71
C ASP A 167 -20.47 3.45 6.28
N TYR A 168 -20.28 3.56 4.95
CA TYR A 168 -19.17 4.32 4.37
C TYR A 168 -19.10 5.78 4.82
N ASP A 169 -20.23 6.41 5.11
CA ASP A 169 -20.24 7.80 5.58
C ASP A 169 -19.44 7.97 6.89
N ARG A 170 -19.41 6.97 7.78
CA ARG A 170 -18.61 7.04 9.00
C ARG A 170 -17.12 7.05 8.68
N PHE A 171 -16.68 6.21 7.75
CA PHE A 171 -15.31 6.20 7.24
C PHE A 171 -14.94 7.53 6.56
N LEU A 172 -15.83 8.03 5.68
CA LEU A 172 -15.63 9.30 4.98
C LEU A 172 -15.47 10.45 5.95
N GLN A 173 -16.34 10.55 6.97
CA GLN A 173 -16.24 11.61 7.96
C GLN A 173 -14.97 11.51 8.81
N ALA A 174 -14.53 10.31 9.17
CA ALA A 174 -13.25 10.12 9.84
C ALA A 174 -12.07 10.61 8.98
N TYR A 175 -12.08 10.33 7.67
CA TYR A 175 -11.10 10.88 6.73
C TYR A 175 -11.16 12.42 6.67
N LEU A 176 -12.35 13.00 6.56
CA LEU A 176 -12.53 14.46 6.44
C LEU A 176 -12.11 15.21 7.70
N ARG A 177 -12.30 14.63 8.89
CA ARG A 177 -11.78 15.16 10.15
C ARG A 177 -10.27 14.97 10.31
N GLY A 178 -9.63 14.26 9.38
CA GLY A 178 -8.20 13.97 9.42
C GLY A 178 -7.80 12.85 10.37
N GLU A 179 -8.77 12.15 10.97
CA GLU A 179 -8.54 11.00 11.86
C GLU A 179 -8.01 9.79 11.08
N VAL A 180 -8.27 9.73 9.77
CA VAL A 180 -7.81 8.66 8.89
C VAL A 180 -7.13 9.28 7.67
N ARG A 181 -5.86 8.98 7.48
CA ARG A 181 -5.02 9.41 6.34
C ARG A 181 -4.34 8.24 5.65
N ARG A 182 -4.23 7.11 6.34
CA ARG A 182 -3.60 5.89 5.87
C ARG A 182 -4.49 4.69 6.16
N LEU A 183 -4.47 3.72 5.27
CA LEU A 183 -5.10 2.43 5.43
C LEU A 183 -4.04 1.34 5.34
N VAL A 184 -4.00 0.46 6.33
CA VAL A 184 -3.24 -0.79 6.27
C VAL A 184 -4.22 -1.91 5.97
N VAL A 185 -4.01 -2.60 4.85
CA VAL A 185 -4.81 -3.77 4.49
C VAL A 185 -4.03 -5.02 4.89
N VAL A 186 -4.67 -5.90 5.66
CA VAL A 186 -4.09 -7.16 6.11
C VAL A 186 -4.95 -8.34 5.63
N ALA A 187 -4.31 -9.49 5.46
CA ALA A 187 -5.03 -10.72 5.10
C ALA A 187 -6.01 -11.16 6.19
N GLY A 188 -5.74 -10.81 7.45
CA GLY A 188 -6.40 -11.38 8.62
C GLY A 188 -5.85 -12.76 8.97
N THR A 189 -6.07 -13.17 10.21
CA THR A 189 -5.77 -14.53 10.69
C THR A 189 -6.91 -15.48 10.37
#